data_AF-A0A7K6FMA2-F1
#
_entry.id   AF-A0A7K6FMA2-F1
#
_cell.length_a   1.000
_cell.length_b   1.000
_cell.length_c   1.000
_cell.angle_alpha   90.00
_cell.angle_beta   90.00
_cell.angle_gamma   90.00
#
_symmetry.space_group_name_H-M   'P 1'
#
loop_
_entity.id
_entity.type
_entity.pdbx_description
1 polymer ?
#
loop_
_entity_poly.entity_id
_entity_poly.type
_entity_poly.pdbx_seq_one_letter_code
_entity_poly.pdbx_strand_id
1 'polypeptide(L)'
;EDLGVRHRLWVYSGRRGVHCWVCDDAVRKWSPALRAAAVEYLSLVKVGARGARNPLPTPDSVEGGFVGVWASPDPAEGGFMGVWAPPDSAEAQHREPLQAEFPRKKDSLQRWELLRGRAERARASGRGSCYPDWEVMLQFCFPRLDINVSKGLGHLLKSPFSVHPKTGACGV
;
A
#
# COMPACT_ATOMS: atom_id res chain seq x y z
N GLU A 1 -7.66 -13.34 -11.49
CA GLU A 1 -7.47 -13.88 -12.85
C GLU A 1 -6.06 -14.44 -12.97
N ASP A 2 -5.05 -13.67 -12.56
CA ASP A 2 -3.62 -14.02 -12.60
C ASP A 2 -3.25 -15.36 -11.94
N LEU A 3 -3.75 -15.61 -10.72
CA LEU A 3 -3.45 -16.86 -9.99
C LEU A 3 -4.40 -18.02 -10.34
N GLY A 4 -5.39 -17.81 -11.22
CA GLY A 4 -6.36 -18.84 -11.63
C GLY A 4 -7.27 -19.39 -10.52
N VAL A 5 -7.25 -18.82 -9.31
CA VAL A 5 -8.08 -19.25 -8.18
C VAL A 5 -9.56 -18.99 -8.44
N ARG A 6 -10.45 -19.86 -7.98
CA ARG A 6 -11.91 -19.75 -8.22
C ARG A 6 -12.71 -19.65 -6.93
N HIS A 7 -12.36 -20.45 -5.93
CA HIS A 7 -13.15 -20.59 -4.72
C HIS A 7 -12.59 -19.67 -3.63
N ARG A 8 -13.13 -18.45 -3.55
CA ARG A 8 -12.73 -17.43 -2.57
C ARG A 8 -13.88 -17.09 -1.64
N LEU A 9 -13.64 -17.12 -0.34
CA LEU A 9 -14.57 -16.67 0.68
C LEU A 9 -13.94 -15.54 1.50
N TRP A 10 -14.52 -14.35 1.40
CA TRP A 10 -14.14 -13.21 2.24
C TRP A 10 -15.04 -13.14 3.46
N VAL A 11 -14.45 -12.93 4.63
CA VAL A 11 -15.15 -12.95 5.92
C VAL A 11 -14.73 -11.75 6.74
N TYR A 12 -15.68 -11.01 7.28
CA TYR A 12 -15.40 -9.94 8.24
C TYR A 12 -14.75 -10.51 9.51
N SER A 13 -13.68 -9.88 10.01
CA SER A 13 -12.98 -10.38 11.21
C SER A 13 -13.80 -10.23 12.51
N GLY A 14 -14.85 -9.41 12.48
CA GLY A 14 -15.63 -9.01 13.65
C GLY A 14 -15.14 -7.72 14.31
N ARG A 15 -14.11 -7.06 13.75
CA ARG A 15 -13.64 -5.77 14.28
C ARG A 15 -13.23 -4.74 13.20
N ARG A 16 -12.07 -4.91 12.56
CA ARG A 16 -11.45 -3.88 11.70
C ARG A 16 -10.70 -4.45 10.48
N GLY A 17 -11.08 -5.64 10.03
CA GLY A 17 -10.40 -6.28 8.91
C GLY A 17 -11.24 -7.37 8.30
N VAL A 18 -10.71 -7.98 7.25
CA VAL A 18 -11.32 -9.09 6.52
C VAL A 18 -10.30 -10.21 6.35
N HIS A 19 -10.78 -11.44 6.32
CA HIS A 19 -10.01 -12.64 6.03
C HIS A 19 -10.45 -13.19 4.67
N CYS A 20 -9.51 -13.69 3.87
CA CYS A 20 -9.81 -14.40 2.63
C CYS A 20 -9.41 -15.85 2.75
N TRP A 21 -10.36 -16.76 2.52
CA TRP A 21 -10.14 -18.20 2.42
C TRP A 21 -10.16 -18.59 0.94
N VAL A 22 -9.05 -19.16 0.47
CA VAL A 22 -8.97 -19.73 -0.89
C VAL A 22 -9.05 -21.24 -0.78
N CYS A 23 -10.12 -21.82 -1.34
CA CYS A 23 -10.53 -23.21 -1.09
C CYS A 23 -10.28 -24.15 -2.28
N ASP A 24 -9.70 -23.66 -3.37
CA ASP A 24 -9.34 -24.49 -4.53
C ASP A 24 -8.44 -25.68 -4.12
N ASP A 25 -8.74 -26.88 -4.62
CA ASP A 25 -8.01 -28.12 -4.29
C ASP A 25 -6.50 -28.01 -4.52
N ALA A 26 -6.11 -27.36 -5.62
CA ALA A 26 -4.71 -27.11 -5.94
C ALA A 26 -4.05 -26.17 -4.92
N VAL A 27 -4.74 -25.08 -4.54
CA VAL A 27 -4.23 -24.08 -3.59
C VAL A 27 -4.08 -24.65 -2.18
N ARG A 28 -5.02 -25.51 -1.77
CA ARG A 28 -4.93 -26.20 -0.47
C ARG A 28 -3.65 -27.03 -0.34
N LYS A 29 -3.12 -27.53 -1.46
CA LYS A 29 -1.89 -28.34 -1.54
C LYS A 29 -0.61 -27.53 -1.79
N TRP A 30 -0.69 -26.19 -1.91
CA TRP A 30 0.50 -25.37 -2.13
C TRP A 30 1.50 -25.47 -0.99
N SER A 31 2.78 -25.56 -1.37
CA SER A 31 3.91 -25.51 -0.44
C SER A 31 4.02 -24.13 0.23
N PRO A 32 4.69 -24.03 1.39
CA PRO A 32 4.98 -22.74 2.02
C PRO A 32 5.68 -21.74 1.09
N ALA A 33 6.55 -22.22 0.20
CA ALA A 33 7.25 -21.39 -0.78
C ALA A 33 6.29 -20.79 -1.82
N LEU A 34 5.37 -21.59 -2.38
CA LEU A 34 4.36 -21.09 -3.32
C LEU A 34 3.40 -20.09 -2.67
N ARG A 35 3.03 -20.33 -1.41
CA ARG A 35 2.22 -19.39 -0.63
C ARG A 35 2.95 -18.06 -0.40
N ALA A 36 4.22 -18.11 -0.05
CA ALA A 36 5.04 -16.92 0.11
C ALA A 36 5.17 -16.15 -1.20
N ALA A 37 5.47 -16.83 -2.32
CA ALA A 37 5.56 -16.22 -3.64
C ALA A 37 4.24 -15.57 -4.08
N ALA A 38 3.09 -16.20 -3.79
CA ALA A 38 1.78 -15.62 -4.09
C ALA A 38 1.52 -14.34 -3.27
N VAL A 39 1.90 -14.32 -1.98
CA VAL A 39 1.78 -13.11 -1.15
C VAL A 39 2.71 -12.01 -1.65
N GLU A 40 3.94 -12.36 -2.00
CA GLU A 40 4.93 -11.42 -2.52
C GLU A 40 4.45 -10.79 -3.83
N TYR A 41 3.94 -11.60 -4.76
CA TYR A 41 3.32 -11.14 -6.00
C TYR A 41 2.17 -10.15 -5.75
N LEU A 42 1.35 -10.40 -4.73
CA LEU A 42 0.23 -9.52 -4.38
C LEU A 42 0.63 -8.33 -3.51
N SER A 43 1.87 -8.23 -3.05
CA SER A 43 2.31 -7.21 -2.09
C SER A 43 3.10 -6.11 -2.76
N LEU A 44 2.42 -5.04 -3.19
CA LEU A 44 3.09 -3.84 -3.69
C LEU A 44 3.62 -2.94 -2.56
N VAL A 45 3.02 -3.02 -1.37
CA VAL A 45 3.39 -2.22 -0.20
C VAL A 45 3.98 -3.11 0.88
N LYS A 46 5.27 -2.93 1.20
CA LYS A 46 5.90 -3.66 2.32
C LYS A 46 5.43 -3.08 3.65
N VAL A 47 4.92 -3.94 4.54
CA VAL A 47 4.55 -3.55 5.91
C VAL A 47 5.83 -3.33 6.73
N GLY A 48 6.22 -2.06 6.90
CA GLY A 48 7.26 -1.66 7.85
C GLY A 48 6.69 -1.41 9.25
N ALA A 49 7.54 -1.45 10.28
CA ALA A 49 7.21 -0.98 11.63
C ALA A 49 6.69 0.47 11.58
N ARG A 50 5.84 0.88 12.54
CA ARG A 50 5.36 2.27 12.63
C ARG A 50 6.56 3.24 12.56
N GLY A 51 6.60 4.08 11.51
CA GLY A 51 7.70 5.02 11.26
C GLY A 51 8.78 4.55 10.26
N ALA A 52 8.79 3.28 9.86
CA ALA A 52 9.71 2.77 8.84
C ALA A 52 9.16 3.03 7.43
N ARG A 53 9.84 3.93 6.72
CA ARG A 53 9.59 4.32 5.33
C ARG A 53 10.15 3.24 4.40
N ASN A 54 9.30 2.35 3.92
CA ASN A 54 9.73 1.32 2.98
C ASN A 54 9.38 1.76 1.56
N PRO A 55 10.36 1.85 0.64
CA PRO A 55 10.11 2.07 -0.78
C PRO A 55 9.24 0.94 -1.34
N LEU A 56 8.35 1.28 -2.28
CA LEU A 56 7.62 0.30 -3.08
C LEU A 56 8.63 -0.42 -4.00
N PRO A 57 8.68 -1.75 -4.05
CA PRO A 57 9.37 -2.45 -5.13
C PRO A 57 8.59 -2.25 -6.42
N THR A 58 9.13 -1.51 -7.39
CA THR A 58 8.63 -1.52 -8.77
C THR A 58 9.09 -2.81 -9.47
N PRO A 59 8.27 -3.45 -10.33
CA PRO A 59 8.63 -4.70 -11.02
C PRO A 59 9.85 -4.62 -11.93
N ASP A 60 10.27 -3.40 -12.29
CA ASP A 60 11.49 -3.16 -13.04
C ASP A 60 12.48 -2.40 -12.18
N SER A 61 13.62 -3.03 -11.92
CA SER A 61 14.81 -2.41 -11.36
C SER A 61 15.18 -1.19 -12.19
N VAL A 62 14.91 0.00 -11.69
CA VAL A 62 15.62 1.22 -12.09
C VAL A 62 16.12 1.85 -10.81
N GLU A 63 17.44 1.95 -10.69
CA GLU A 63 18.12 2.81 -9.75
C GLU A 63 17.51 4.22 -9.84
N GLY A 64 16.61 4.54 -8.92
CA GLY A 64 15.85 5.79 -8.90
C GLY A 64 15.15 5.91 -7.56
N GLY A 65 15.83 6.55 -6.61
CA GLY A 65 15.36 6.71 -5.25
C GLY A 65 14.03 7.48 -5.18
N PHE A 66 13.12 6.95 -4.39
CA PHE A 66 11.74 7.41 -4.24
C PHE A 66 11.57 8.80 -3.60
N VAL A 67 10.58 9.57 -4.06
CA VAL A 67 10.00 10.72 -3.35
C VAL A 67 8.73 10.28 -2.63
N GLY A 68 8.84 9.99 -1.35
CA GLY A 68 7.70 9.62 -0.53
C GLY A 68 6.88 10.80 -0.07
N VAL A 69 5.63 10.86 -0.51
CA VAL A 69 4.63 11.71 0.13
C VAL A 69 4.21 11.06 1.45
N TRP A 70 4.45 11.71 2.58
CA TRP A 70 3.75 11.37 3.81
C TRP A 70 2.41 12.09 3.83
N ALA A 71 1.41 11.48 4.44
CA ALA A 71 0.27 12.20 4.99
C ALA A 71 0.20 11.82 6.47
N SER A 72 0.31 12.81 7.36
CA SER A 72 0.01 12.56 8.78
C SER A 72 -1.50 12.41 8.92
N PRO A 73 -2.00 11.30 9.47
CA PRO A 73 -3.42 11.14 9.76
C PRO A 73 -3.87 11.94 10.99
N ASP A 74 -2.98 12.74 11.62
CA ASP A 74 -3.30 13.53 12.81
C ASP A 74 -4.30 14.67 12.49
N PRO A 75 -5.54 14.61 13.02
CA PRO A 75 -6.53 15.67 12.82
C PRO A 75 -6.15 16.98 13.51
N ALA A 76 -5.28 16.95 14.54
CA ALA A 76 -4.89 18.13 15.30
C ALA A 76 -3.98 19.08 14.50
N GLU A 77 -3.28 18.58 13.48
CA GLU A 77 -2.43 19.38 12.58
C GLU A 77 -3.09 19.66 11.22
N GLY A 78 -4.39 19.38 11.05
CA GLY A 78 -5.12 19.70 9.83
C GLY A 78 -4.76 18.84 8.61
N GLY A 79 -4.20 17.64 8.83
CA GLY A 79 -3.81 16.73 7.75
C GLY A 79 -2.72 17.33 6.86
N PHE A 80 -1.46 17.15 7.26
CA PHE A 80 -0.33 17.61 6.46
C PHE A 80 0.10 16.52 5.46
N MET A 81 -0.15 16.76 4.18
CA MET A 81 0.45 16.02 3.07
C MET A 81 1.82 16.65 2.80
N GLY A 82 2.90 15.97 3.20
CA GLY A 82 4.27 16.41 3.07
C GLY A 82 5.06 15.54 2.10
N VAL A 83 6.12 16.07 1.50
CA VAL A 83 6.96 15.34 0.54
C VAL A 83 8.33 15.08 1.17
N TRP A 84 8.76 13.82 1.21
CA TRP A 84 10.09 13.37 1.63
C TRP A 84 10.83 12.79 0.42
N ALA A 85 12.10 13.14 0.28
CA ALA A 85 13.02 12.50 -0.66
C ALA A 85 14.33 12.25 0.09
N PRO A 86 15.06 11.16 -0.19
CA PRO A 86 16.43 11.00 0.27
C PRO A 86 17.25 12.23 -0.16
N PRO A 87 18.11 12.77 0.71
CA PRO A 87 18.84 14.02 0.45
C PRO A 87 19.71 14.00 -0.82
N ASP A 88 20.10 12.81 -1.30
CA ASP A 88 21.00 12.62 -2.44
C ASP A 88 20.32 12.03 -3.69
N SER A 89 18.98 12.12 -3.78
CA SER A 89 18.20 11.61 -4.90
C SER A 89 17.96 12.69 -5.97
N ALA A 90 17.98 12.34 -7.26
CA ALA A 90 17.68 13.27 -8.38
C ALA A 90 16.29 13.92 -8.22
N GLU A 91 15.43 13.26 -7.47
CA GLU A 91 14.05 13.58 -7.21
C GLU A 91 13.85 14.57 -6.03
N ALA A 92 14.93 14.88 -5.29
CA ALA A 92 14.98 16.03 -4.36
C ALA A 92 14.62 17.35 -5.06
N GLN A 93 14.83 17.43 -6.38
CA GLN A 93 14.49 18.59 -7.23
C GLN A 93 12.98 18.90 -7.25
N HIS A 94 12.11 17.91 -6.99
CA HIS A 94 10.66 18.11 -6.93
C HIS A 94 10.16 18.45 -5.51
N ARG A 95 10.95 18.19 -4.48
CA ARG A 95 10.57 18.32 -3.07
C ARG A 95 10.43 19.77 -2.64
N GLU A 96 11.45 20.59 -2.88
CA GLU A 96 11.48 22.00 -2.47
C GLU A 96 10.31 22.82 -3.07
N PRO A 97 10.02 22.73 -4.39
CA PRO A 97 8.93 23.53 -4.95
C PRO A 97 7.53 23.01 -4.58
N LEU A 98 7.37 21.75 -4.16
CA LEU A 98 6.10 21.25 -3.60
C LEU A 98 5.93 21.72 -2.15
N GLN A 99 6.98 21.66 -1.34
CA GLN A 99 6.97 22.14 0.04
C GLN A 99 6.70 23.65 0.14
N ALA A 100 7.17 24.45 -0.83
CA ALA A 100 6.89 25.88 -0.89
C ALA A 100 5.45 26.21 -1.31
N GLU A 101 4.83 25.40 -2.17
CA GLU A 101 3.51 25.69 -2.74
C GLU A 101 2.34 25.05 -1.97
N PHE A 102 2.55 23.94 -1.28
CA PHE A 102 1.51 23.25 -0.50
C PHE A 102 0.87 24.11 0.59
N PRO A 103 1.62 24.90 1.38
CA PRO A 103 1.04 25.81 2.36
C PRO A 103 0.17 26.92 1.73
N ARG A 104 0.37 27.20 0.43
CA ARG A 104 -0.41 28.21 -0.31
C ARG A 104 -1.73 27.66 -0.87
N LYS A 105 -1.97 26.35 -0.77
CA LYS A 105 -3.20 25.70 -1.24
C LYS A 105 -4.20 25.57 -0.09
N LYS A 106 -5.47 25.79 -0.39
CA LYS A 106 -6.54 25.87 0.62
C LYS A 106 -6.93 24.49 1.18
N ASP A 107 -6.86 23.46 0.36
CA ASP A 107 -7.33 22.12 0.70
C ASP A 107 -6.48 21.01 0.07
N SER A 108 -6.74 19.77 0.47
CA SER A 108 -6.01 18.60 -0.02
C SER A 108 -6.29 18.28 -1.50
N LEU A 109 -7.44 18.68 -2.06
CA LEU A 109 -7.72 18.47 -3.49
C LEU A 109 -6.81 19.34 -4.34
N GLN A 110 -6.66 20.62 -4.00
CA GLN A 110 -5.76 21.54 -4.69
C GLN A 110 -4.29 21.10 -4.58
N ARG A 111 -3.88 20.56 -3.42
CA ARG A 111 -2.53 20.00 -3.25
C ARG A 111 -2.32 18.75 -4.11
N TRP A 112 -3.33 17.89 -4.21
CA TRP A 112 -3.31 16.70 -5.05
C TRP A 112 -3.28 17.03 -6.56
N GLU A 113 -4.07 18.00 -7.00
CA GLU A 113 -4.06 18.49 -8.39
C GLU A 113 -2.70 19.08 -8.78
N LEU A 114 -2.06 19.83 -7.87
CA LEU A 114 -0.72 20.35 -8.08
C LEU A 114 0.31 19.21 -8.26
N LEU A 115 0.25 18.18 -7.40
CA LEU A 115 1.13 17.02 -7.48
C LEU A 115 0.93 16.26 -8.80
N ARG A 116 -0.31 15.90 -9.14
CA ARG A 116 -0.64 15.20 -10.40
C ARG A 116 -0.19 16.00 -11.62
N GLY A 117 -0.53 17.29 -11.68
CA GLY A 117 -0.17 18.12 -12.82
C GLY A 117 1.34 18.25 -13.01
N ARG A 118 2.14 18.22 -11.93
CA ARG A 118 3.60 18.17 -12.02
C ARG A 118 4.11 16.81 -12.48
N ALA A 119 3.55 15.71 -11.97
CA ALA A 119 3.89 14.36 -12.40
C ALA A 119 3.62 14.16 -13.90
N GLU A 120 2.47 14.60 -14.39
CA GLU A 120 2.10 14.54 -15.82
C GLU A 120 3.07 15.35 -16.69
N ARG A 121 3.43 16.57 -16.28
CA ARG A 121 4.41 17.39 -17.02
C ARG A 121 5.79 16.74 -17.04
N ALA A 122 6.23 16.14 -15.94
CA ALA A 122 7.50 15.43 -15.88
C ALA A 122 7.52 14.26 -16.88
N ARG A 123 6.44 13.46 -16.92
CA ARG A 123 6.26 12.37 -17.89
C ARG A 123 6.27 12.87 -19.33
N ALA A 124 5.51 13.93 -19.63
CA ALA A 124 5.43 14.49 -20.97
C ALA A 124 6.76 15.08 -21.46
N SER A 125 7.61 15.54 -20.53
CA SER A 125 8.93 16.11 -20.86
C SER A 125 10.02 15.07 -21.15
N GLY A 126 9.74 13.78 -20.99
CA GLY A 126 10.72 12.69 -21.18
C GLY A 126 11.86 12.68 -20.14
N ARG A 127 11.79 13.53 -19.11
CA ARG A 127 12.85 13.71 -18.09
C ARG A 127 12.79 12.73 -16.92
N GLY A 128 11.92 11.73 -16.96
CA GLY A 128 11.89 10.69 -15.94
C GLY A 128 10.66 9.80 -16.01
N SER A 129 10.83 8.56 -15.54
CA SER A 129 9.78 7.55 -15.35
C SER A 129 9.20 7.61 -13.93
N CYS A 130 9.00 8.80 -13.37
CA CYS A 130 8.50 8.92 -11.99
C CYS A 130 6.96 8.85 -11.94
N TYR A 131 6.43 8.11 -10.96
CA TYR A 131 4.98 7.97 -10.73
C TYR A 131 4.56 8.33 -9.30
N PRO A 132 4.90 9.54 -8.80
CA PRO A 132 4.71 9.89 -7.40
C PRO A 132 3.23 9.90 -6.97
N ASP A 133 2.32 10.31 -7.86
CA ASP A 133 0.87 10.18 -7.69
C ASP A 133 0.44 8.71 -7.50
N TRP A 134 0.93 7.79 -8.33
CA TRP A 134 0.61 6.37 -8.19
C TRP A 134 1.17 5.78 -6.91
N GLU A 135 2.38 6.16 -6.54
CA GLU A 135 3.03 5.73 -5.32
C GLU A 135 2.28 6.17 -4.06
N VAL A 136 1.77 7.41 -4.04
CA VAL A 136 0.85 7.87 -2.98
C VAL A 136 -0.41 6.99 -2.98
N MET A 137 -1.05 6.81 -4.13
CA MET A 137 -2.27 6.01 -4.23
C MET A 137 -2.06 4.59 -3.72
N LEU A 138 -0.97 3.93 -4.12
CA LEU A 138 -0.62 2.59 -3.66
C LEU A 138 -0.37 2.58 -2.15
N GLN A 139 0.43 3.50 -1.62
CA GLN A 139 0.76 3.52 -0.20
C GLN A 139 -0.47 3.69 0.70
N PHE A 140 -1.46 4.48 0.28
CA PHE A 140 -2.66 4.78 1.06
C PHE A 140 -3.84 3.84 0.79
N CYS A 141 -3.97 3.32 -0.43
CA CYS A 141 -5.15 2.57 -0.85
C CYS A 141 -4.88 1.09 -1.14
N PHE A 142 -3.62 0.69 -1.38
CA PHE A 142 -3.33 -0.70 -1.71
C PHE A 142 -3.39 -1.60 -0.45
N PRO A 143 -3.96 -2.82 -0.55
CA PRO A 143 -4.09 -3.72 0.59
C PRO A 143 -2.73 -4.13 1.16
N ARG A 144 -2.66 -4.17 2.49
CA ARG A 144 -1.49 -4.65 3.22
C ARG A 144 -1.73 -6.09 3.64
N LEU A 145 -0.96 -7.01 3.07
CA LEU A 145 -1.06 -8.44 3.37
C LEU A 145 -0.11 -8.83 4.50
N ASP A 146 -0.62 -9.62 5.46
CA ASP A 146 0.23 -10.24 6.47
C ASP A 146 0.79 -11.56 5.90
N ILE A 147 2.08 -11.58 5.62
CA ILE A 147 2.76 -12.75 5.07
C ILE A 147 2.82 -13.92 6.05
N ASN A 148 2.86 -13.62 7.37
CA ASN A 148 3.04 -14.66 8.37
C ASN A 148 1.78 -15.49 8.56
N VAL A 149 0.59 -14.92 8.34
CA VAL A 149 -0.67 -15.67 8.37
C VAL A 149 -0.89 -16.52 7.12
N SER A 150 -0.16 -16.23 6.03
CA SER A 150 -0.39 -16.82 4.71
C SER A 150 0.63 -17.92 4.34
N LYS A 151 1.89 -17.79 4.78
CA LYS A 151 2.99 -18.70 4.38
C LYS A 151 2.93 -20.07 5.06
N GLY A 152 2.47 -20.14 6.31
CA GLY A 152 2.52 -21.35 7.13
C GLY A 152 1.22 -22.16 7.06
N LEU A 153 1.33 -23.49 6.89
CA LEU A 153 0.18 -24.40 6.89
C LEU A 153 -0.47 -24.57 8.27
N GLY A 154 0.30 -24.36 9.35
CA GLY A 154 -0.19 -24.50 10.74
C GLY A 154 -0.79 -23.22 11.33
N HIS A 155 -0.97 -22.15 10.54
CA HIS A 155 -1.54 -20.91 11.05
C HIS A 155 -3.04 -21.07 11.31
N LEU A 156 -3.47 -20.82 12.55
CA LEU A 156 -4.88 -20.89 12.92
C LEU A 156 -5.57 -19.56 12.63
N LEU A 157 -6.65 -19.62 11.86
CA LEU A 157 -7.48 -18.47 11.54
C LEU A 157 -8.85 -18.62 12.19
N LYS A 158 -9.44 -17.50 12.64
CA LYS A 158 -10.78 -17.47 13.21
C LYS A 158 -11.80 -18.03 12.20
N SER A 159 -12.63 -18.98 12.65
CA SER A 159 -13.68 -19.57 11.83
C SER A 159 -14.67 -18.50 11.32
N PRO A 160 -15.18 -18.63 10.08
CA PRO A 160 -16.39 -17.92 9.67
C PRO A 160 -17.52 -18.10 10.70
N PHE A 161 -18.37 -17.09 10.82
CA PHE A 161 -19.51 -16.98 11.73
C PHE A 161 -19.19 -16.95 13.23
N SER A 162 -17.91 -16.94 13.61
CA SER A 162 -17.53 -16.79 15.02
C SER A 162 -17.78 -15.38 15.53
N VAL A 163 -18.36 -15.26 16.72
CA VAL A 163 -18.63 -13.97 17.38
C VAL A 163 -17.33 -13.39 17.96
N HIS A 164 -17.04 -12.11 17.69
CA HIS A 164 -15.89 -11.43 18.26
C HIS A 164 -16.20 -11.00 19.71
N PRO A 165 -15.41 -11.42 20.72
CA PRO A 165 -15.81 -11.33 22.13
C PRO A 165 -15.98 -9.89 22.63
N LYS A 166 -15.25 -8.92 22.07
CA LYS A 166 -15.33 -7.51 22.52
C LYS A 166 -16.37 -6.67 21.79
N THR A 167 -16.78 -7.07 20.60
CA THR A 167 -17.69 -6.26 19.75
C THR A 167 -19.06 -6.92 19.59
N GLY A 168 -19.21 -8.20 19.95
CA GLY A 168 -20.41 -8.98 19.67
C GLY A 168 -20.65 -9.25 18.19
N ALA A 169 -19.80 -8.74 17.29
CA ALA A 169 -20.01 -8.86 15.86
C ALA A 169 -19.69 -10.28 15.37
N CYS A 170 -20.59 -10.81 14.55
CA CYS A 170 -20.41 -12.07 13.86
C CYS A 170 -19.47 -11.88 12.65
N GLY A 171 -18.54 -12.81 12.45
CA GLY A 171 -17.73 -12.83 11.24
C GLY A 171 -18.54 -13.36 10.06
N VAL A 172 -19.34 -12.50 9.46
CA VAL A 172 -20.14 -12.79 8.25
C VAL A 172 -19.33 -12.61 6.98
#